data_AF-A0A661JHK6-F1
#
_entry.id   AF-A0A661JHK6-F1
#
_cell.length_a   1.000
_cell.length_b   1.000
_cell.length_c   1.000
_cell.angle_alpha   90.00
_cell.angle_beta   90.00
_cell.angle_gamma   90.00
#
_symmetry.space_group_name_H-M   'P 1'
#
loop_
_entity.id
_entity.type
_entity.pdbx_description
1 polymer ?
#
loop_
_entity_poly.entity_id
_entity_poly.type
_entity_poly.pdbx_seq_one_letter_code
_entity_poly.pdbx_strand_id
1 'polypeptide(L)'
;MELVLLPAQIPFGGDRPRALKEACQQFEAFFLQKLLEAMDRTVERSGLWYRGRAEEFYRGMWYQALALEMAQVGGLGLGEKLLEELQGRAKVFEEVADKVGNPGEGRSIQGREGLKR
;
A
#
# COMPACT_ATOMS: atom_id res chain seq x y z
N MET A 1 23.30 0.06 23.54
CA MET A 1 22.31 1.12 23.34
C MET A 1 21.43 0.68 22.20
N GLU A 2 20.23 0.19 22.51
CA GLU A 2 19.20 -0.12 21.53
C GLU A 2 18.77 1.18 20.83
N LEU A 3 19.27 1.39 19.61
CA LEU A 3 18.55 2.18 18.63
C LEU A 3 17.43 1.27 18.12
N VAL A 4 16.30 1.33 18.81
CA VAL A 4 15.03 0.86 18.28
C VAL A 4 14.79 1.66 17.00
N LEU A 5 15.12 1.06 15.86
CA LEU A 5 14.48 1.38 14.58
C LEU A 5 13.00 1.50 14.89
N LEU A 6 12.37 2.64 14.63
CA LEU A 6 10.92 2.66 14.51
C LEU A 6 10.58 1.60 13.44
N PRO A 7 10.01 0.45 13.82
CA PRO A 7 9.50 -0.44 12.81
C PRO A 7 8.39 0.35 12.11
N ALA A 8 8.23 0.18 10.80
CA ALA A 8 7.00 0.60 10.15
C ALA A 8 5.83 -0.09 10.90
N GLN A 9 5.18 0.63 11.82
CA GLN A 9 4.04 0.13 12.59
C GLN A 9 2.88 0.06 11.61
N ILE A 10 2.60 -1.13 11.08
CA ILE A 10 1.31 -1.37 10.45
C ILE A 10 0.28 -1.29 11.59
N PRO A 11 -0.60 -0.27 11.62
CA PRO A 11 -1.61 -0.19 12.66
C PRO A 11 -2.57 -1.39 12.51
N PHE A 12 -2.50 -2.32 13.46
CA PHE A 12 -3.49 -3.38 13.60
C PHE A 12 -4.58 -2.91 14.55
N GLY A 13 -5.69 -2.43 13.98
CA GLY A 13 -6.92 -2.12 14.71
C GLY A 13 -7.20 -0.61 14.85
N GLY A 14 -8.41 -0.21 14.44
CA GLY A 14 -8.91 1.17 14.43
C GLY A 14 -8.85 1.81 13.05
N ASP A 15 -10.01 2.09 12.45
CA ASP A 15 -10.21 2.65 11.10
C ASP A 15 -9.48 1.93 9.94
N ARG A 16 -10.14 0.91 9.38
CA ARG A 16 -9.67 0.16 8.20
C ARG A 16 -9.16 1.06 7.04
N PRO A 17 -9.85 2.16 6.66
CA PRO A 17 -9.38 3.00 5.56
C PRO A 17 -8.06 3.71 5.86
N ARG A 18 -7.89 4.17 7.10
CA ARG A 18 -6.67 4.85 7.55
C ARG A 18 -5.51 3.87 7.65
N ALA A 19 -5.75 2.70 8.27
CA ALA A 19 -4.76 1.64 8.37
C ALA A 19 -4.28 1.16 6.99
N LEU A 20 -5.20 1.05 6.02
CA LEU A 20 -4.86 0.67 4.66
C LEU A 20 -3.98 1.72 3.96
N LYS A 21 -4.29 3.00 4.13
CA LYS A 21 -3.47 4.10 3.59
C LYS A 21 -2.07 4.09 4.19
N GLU A 22 -1.95 3.99 5.51
CA GLU A 22 -0.67 3.94 6.21
C GLU A 22 0.16 2.72 5.78
N ALA A 23 -0.46 1.55 5.62
CA ALA A 23 0.22 0.35 5.10
C ALA A 23 0.73 0.54 3.67
N CYS A 24 -0.04 1.20 2.80
CA CYS A 24 0.40 1.48 1.42
C CYS A 24 1.58 2.47 1.38
N GLN A 25 1.56 3.51 2.21
CA GLN A 25 2.69 4.44 2.35
C GLN A 25 3.95 3.75 2.89
N GLN A 26 3.80 2.84 3.85
CA GLN A 26 4.92 2.06 4.38
C GLN A 26 5.50 1.09 3.34
N PHE A 27 4.66 0.50 2.49
CA PHE A 27 5.11 -0.30 1.37
C PHE A 27 5.95 0.53 0.39
N GLU A 28 5.50 1.73 0.05
CA GLU A 28 6.26 2.63 -0.81
C GLU A 28 7.60 3.04 -0.19
N ALA A 29 7.64 3.33 1.11
CA ALA A 29 8.88 3.60 1.83
C ALA A 29 9.86 2.42 1.77
N PHE A 30 9.37 1.19 1.97
CA PHE A 30 10.20 -0.01 1.84
C PHE A 30 10.75 -0.16 0.42
N PHE A 31 9.91 0.06 -0.60
CA PHE A 31 10.32 -0.04 -1.99
C PHE A 31 11.38 1.02 -2.34
N LEU A 32 11.15 2.27 -1.93
CA LEU A 32 12.10 3.38 -2.09
C LEU A 32 13.44 3.08 -1.42
N GLN A 33 13.44 2.52 -0.21
CA GLN A 33 14.66 2.09 0.45
C GLN A 33 15.41 1.06 -0.41
N LYS A 34 14.71 0.04 -0.94
CA LYS A 34 15.33 -0.98 -1.80
C LYS A 34 15.85 -0.40 -3.10
N LEU A 35 15.15 0.58 -3.68
CA LEU A 35 15.58 1.29 -4.86
C LEU A 35 16.87 2.07 -4.59
N LEU A 36 16.94 2.83 -3.49
CA LEU A 36 18.13 3.58 -3.08
C LEU A 36 19.33 2.66 -2.82
N GLU A 37 19.11 1.54 -2.13
CA GLU A 37 20.13 0.50 -1.90
C GLU A 37 20.62 -0.10 -3.23
N ALA A 38 19.72 -0.37 -4.18
CA ALA A 38 20.09 -0.88 -5.50
C ALA A 38 20.90 0.15 -6.30
N MET A 39 20.52 1.43 -6.26
CA MET A 39 21.29 2.52 -6.87
C MET A 39 22.69 2.64 -6.26
N ASP A 40 22.83 2.57 -4.93
CA ASP A 40 24.13 2.65 -4.26
C ASP A 40 25.07 1.52 -4.69
N ARG A 41 24.53 0.31 -4.96
CA ARG A 41 25.31 -0.82 -5.48
C ARG A 41 25.87 -0.59 -6.88
N THR A 42 25.26 0.28 -7.68
CA THR A 42 25.74 0.61 -9.04
C THR A 42 26.88 1.62 -9.04
N VAL A 43 27.07 2.33 -7.93
CA VAL A 43 28.18 3.27 -7.80
C VAL A 43 29.46 2.48 -7.52
N GLU A 44 30.32 2.39 -8.53
CA GLU A 44 31.67 1.85 -8.40
C GLU A 44 32.47 2.71 -7.42
N ARG A 45 32.51 2.30 -6.16
CA ARG A 45 33.36 2.92 -5.14
C ARG A 45 34.76 2.32 -5.22
N SER A 46 35.46 2.62 -6.31
CA SER A 46 36.87 2.29 -6.48
C SER A 46 37.70 3.25 -5.63
N GLY A 47 38.07 2.80 -4.42
CA GLY A 47 38.92 3.59 -3.54
C GLY A 47 39.62 2.72 -2.51
N LEU A 48 40.89 3.03 -2.28
CA LEU A 48 41.83 2.43 -1.32
C LEU A 48 41.36 2.38 0.16
N TRP A 49 40.14 2.83 0.43
CA TRP A 49 39.55 2.97 1.75
C TRP A 49 38.58 1.82 1.98
N TYR A 50 38.98 0.90 2.86
CA TYR A 50 38.19 -0.24 3.29
C TYR A 50 36.77 0.21 3.69
N ARG A 51 35.74 -0.40 3.10
CA ARG A 51 34.34 -0.18 3.54
C ARG A 51 34.26 -0.44 5.04
N GLY A 52 34.04 0.61 5.82
CA GLY A 52 33.80 0.45 7.24
C GLY A 52 32.42 -0.17 7.45
N ARG A 53 32.30 -1.23 8.25
CA ARG A 53 30.99 -1.77 8.67
C ARG A 53 30.08 -0.69 9.27
N ALA A 54 30.67 0.32 9.92
CA ALA A 54 29.96 1.48 10.46
C ALA A 54 29.37 2.38 9.35
N GLU A 55 30.06 2.52 8.23
CA GLU A 55 29.61 3.31 7.10
C GLU A 55 28.43 2.64 6.39
N GLU A 56 28.50 1.33 6.15
CA GLU A 56 27.39 0.56 5.58
C GLU A 56 26.15 0.62 6.47
N PHE A 57 26.34 0.51 7.79
CA PHE A 57 25.25 0.66 8.76
C PHE A 57 24.62 2.05 8.72
N TYR A 58 25.43 3.12 8.76
CA TYR A 58 24.93 4.49 8.68
C TYR A 58 24.21 4.78 7.36
N ARG A 59 24.76 4.32 6.23
CA ARG A 59 24.11 4.44 4.91
C ARG A 59 22.76 3.72 4.89
N GLY A 60 22.67 2.51 5.46
CA GLY A 60 21.42 1.77 5.60
C GLY A 60 20.36 2.57 6.36
N MET A 61 20.72 3.14 7.52
CA MET A 61 19.83 4.03 8.28
C MET A 61 19.45 5.29 7.50
N TRP A 62 20.40 5.89 6.79
CA TRP A 62 20.16 7.07 5.98
C TRP A 62 19.15 6.80 4.87
N TYR A 63 19.29 5.69 4.13
CA TYR A 63 18.33 5.32 3.10
C TYR A 63 16.94 5.02 3.66
N GLN A 64 16.86 4.39 4.84
CA GLN A 64 15.59 4.17 5.52
C GLN A 64 14.90 5.49 5.88
N ALA A 65 15.62 6.44 6.49
CA ALA A 65 15.07 7.75 6.85
C ALA A 65 14.62 8.53 5.60
N LEU A 66 15.47 8.56 4.57
CA LEU A 66 15.17 9.22 3.32
C LEU A 66 13.93 8.62 2.64
N ALA A 67 13.82 7.30 2.61
CA ALA A 67 12.69 6.62 1.98
C ALA A 67 11.37 6.87 2.72
N LEU A 68 11.38 6.98 4.05
CA LEU A 68 10.22 7.35 4.85
C LEU A 68 9.75 8.77 4.54
N GLU A 69 10.67 9.74 4.50
CA GLU A 69 10.35 11.13 4.14
C GLU A 69 9.79 11.23 2.72
N MET A 70 10.42 10.53 1.76
CA MET A 70 9.96 10.49 0.37
C MET A 70 8.55 9.89 0.26
N ALA A 71 8.26 8.79 0.96
CA ALA A 71 6.94 8.16 0.91
C ALA A 71 5.83 9.04 1.55
N GLN A 72 6.15 9.85 2.57
CA GLN A 72 5.17 10.74 3.19
C GLN A 72 4.67 11.84 2.25
N VAL A 73 5.54 12.34 1.37
CA VAL A 73 5.20 13.39 0.39
C VAL A 73 4.71 12.83 -0.96
N GLY A 74 4.57 11.51 -1.11
CA GLY A 74 4.06 10.85 -2.33
C GLY A 74 5.15 10.49 -3.35
N GLY A 75 6.37 10.19 -2.88
CA GLY A 75 7.60 10.01 -3.65
C GLY A 75 7.46 9.51 -5.09
N LEU A 76 7.00 8.27 -5.30
CA LEU A 76 6.78 7.68 -6.63
C LEU A 76 5.28 7.54 -6.97
N GLY A 77 4.39 7.72 -6.00
CA GLY A 77 2.95 7.53 -6.17
C GLY A 77 2.52 6.06 -6.09
N LEU A 78 3.41 5.16 -5.67
CA LEU A 78 3.14 3.71 -5.66
C LEU A 78 2.17 3.33 -4.54
N GLY A 79 2.26 3.98 -3.38
CA GLY A 79 1.34 3.76 -2.28
C GLY A 79 -0.09 4.15 -2.65
N GLU A 80 -0.26 5.29 -3.32
CA GLU A 80 -1.57 5.76 -3.78
C GLU A 80 -2.19 4.82 -4.81
N LYS A 81 -1.40 4.36 -5.78
CA LYS A 81 -1.90 3.41 -6.79
C LYS A 81 -2.27 2.06 -6.17
N LEU A 82 -1.48 1.57 -5.22
CA LEU A 82 -1.82 0.36 -4.49
C LEU A 82 -3.11 0.54 -3.68
N LEU A 83 -3.30 1.69 -3.04
CA LEU A 83 -4.50 2.03 -2.29
C LEU A 83 -5.73 2.07 -3.21
N GLU A 84 -5.64 2.73 -4.37
CA GLU A 84 -6.70 2.80 -5.37
C GLU A 84 -7.14 1.39 -5.82
N GLU A 85 -6.19 0.52 -6.15
CA GLU A 85 -6.45 -0.86 -6.57
C GLU A 85 -7.12 -1.69 -5.46
N LEU A 86 -6.64 -1.58 -4.23
CA LEU A 86 -7.20 -2.31 -3.09
C LEU A 86 -8.61 -1.83 -2.75
N GLN A 87 -8.87 -0.52 -2.81
CA GLN A 87 -10.20 0.03 -2.61
C GLN A 87 -11.17 -0.34 -3.75
N GLY A 88 -10.70 -0.34 -4.99
CA GLY A 88 -11.48 -0.77 -6.15
C GLY A 88 -11.93 -2.23 -6.00
N ARG A 89 -11.01 -3.13 -5.62
CA ARG A 89 -11.34 -4.54 -5.36
C ARG A 89 -12.29 -4.70 -4.17
N ALA A 90 -12.08 -3.98 -3.07
CA ALA A 90 -12.96 -4.06 -1.90
C ALA A 90 -14.42 -3.72 -2.23
N LYS A 91 -14.66 -2.69 -3.05
CA LYS A 91 -16.01 -2.33 -3.51
C LYS A 91 -16.66 -3.41 -4.37
N VAL A 92 -15.88 -4.07 -5.24
CA VAL A 92 -16.37 -5.18 -6.06
C VAL A 92 -16.82 -6.35 -5.18
N PHE A 93 -16.07 -6.68 -4.12
CA PHE A 93 -16.46 -7.74 -3.19
C PHE A 93 -17.74 -7.40 -2.40
N GLU A 94 -17.91 -6.14 -2.00
CA GLU A 94 -19.12 -5.67 -1.32
C GLU A 94 -20.36 -5.75 -2.23
N GLU A 95 -20.23 -5.33 -3.49
CA GLU A 95 -21.32 -5.39 -4.49
C GLU A 95 -21.71 -6.84 -4.85
N VAL A 96 -20.74 -7.77 -4.87
CA VAL A 96 -21.00 -9.20 -5.10
C VAL A 96 -21.65 -9.84 -3.87
N ALA A 97 -21.26 -9.46 -2.65
CA ALA A 97 -21.87 -9.95 -1.42
C ALA A 97 -23.34 -9.53 -1.29
N ASP A 98 -23.67 -8.28 -1.66
CA ASP A 98 -25.06 -7.77 -1.66
C ASP A 98 -25.94 -8.52 -2.68
N LYS A 99 -25.41 -8.84 -3.87
CA LYS A 99 -26.16 -9.58 -4.91
C LYS A 99 -26.34 -11.07 -4.59
N VAL A 100 -25.44 -11.66 -3.81
CA VAL A 100 -25.56 -13.05 -3.33
C VAL A 100 -26.50 -13.14 -2.11
N GLY A 101 -26.68 -12.04 -1.37
CA GLY A 101 -27.56 -11.94 -0.19
C GLY A 101 -29.06 -11.86 -0.46
N ASN A 102 -29.51 -11.62 -1.69
CA ASN A 102 -30.95 -11.66 -2.02
C ASN A 102 -31.24 -12.44 -3.32
N PRO A 103 -31.47 -13.76 -3.22
CA PRO A 103 -31.88 -14.57 -4.37
C PRO A 103 -33.37 -14.46 -4.76
N GLY A 104 -34.17 -13.53 -4.20
CA GLY A 104 -35.61 -13.61 -4.42
C GLY A 104 -36.38 -12.32 -4.20
N GLU A 105 -36.36 -11.41 -5.18
CA GLU A 105 -37.49 -10.52 -5.37
C GLU A 105 -37.94 -10.58 -6.82
N GLY A 106 -39.14 -11.14 -6.99
CA GLY A 106 -39.66 -11.68 -8.23
C GLY A 106 -39.82 -10.64 -9.32
N ARG A 107 -39.53 -11.05 -10.55
CA ARG A 107 -40.17 -10.47 -11.74
C ARG A 107 -41.65 -10.87 -11.71
N SER A 108 -42.45 -10.13 -10.94
CA SER A 108 -43.89 -10.10 -11.10
C SER A 108 -44.20 -9.49 -12.46
N ILE A 109 -44.46 -10.38 -13.43
CA ILE A 109 -45.21 -10.07 -14.64
C ILE A 109 -46.63 -9.63 -14.23
N GLN A 110 -46.80 -8.34 -13.94
CA GLN A 110 -48.09 -7.76 -13.64
C GLN A 110 -48.64 -7.00 -14.86
N GLY A 111 -49.71 -7.58 -15.43
CA GLY A 111 -50.86 -6.83 -15.91
C GLY A 111 -50.76 -6.12 -17.26
N ARG A 112 -51.23 -6.78 -18.32
CA ARG A 112 -52.16 -6.12 -19.25
C ARG A 112 -53.51 -6.82 -19.15
N GLU A 113 -54.31 -6.35 -18.21
CA GLU A 113 -55.76 -6.48 -18.31
C GLU A 113 -56.27 -5.64 -19.47
N GLY A 114 -57.27 -6.18 -20.18
CA GLY A 114 -58.13 -5.47 -21.11
C GLY A 114 -58.37 -6.25 -22.39
N LEU A 115 -59.48 -6.97 -22.47
CA LEU A 115 -60.68 -6.42 -23.13
C LEU A 115 -61.83 -7.43 -23.11
N LYS A 116 -62.96 -6.91 -22.64
CA LYS A 116 -64.30 -7.50 -22.57
C LYS A 116 -64.73 -8.10 -23.92
N ARG A 117 -65.26 -9.32 -23.91
CA ARG A 117 -66.64 -9.71 -24.29
C ARG A 117 -66.76 -11.23 -24.41
#